data_AF-A0A835LTS5-F1
#
_entry.id   AF-A0A835LTS5-F1
#
_cell.length_a   1.000
_cell.length_b   1.000
_cell.length_c   1.000
_cell.angle_alpha   90.00
_cell.angle_beta   90.00
_cell.angle_gamma   90.00
#
_symmetry.space_group_name_H-M   'P 1'
#
loop_
_entity.id
_entity.type
_entity.pdbx_description
1 polymer ?
#
loop_
_entity_poly.entity_id
_entity_poly.type
_entity_poly.pdbx_seq_one_letter_code
_entity_poly.pdbx_strand_id
1 'polypeptide(L)'
;MQSYKVGQITNRDLSDTIWRNLFQGKLTYLHHWNKGEEMAPTIGAQGGTLLVRKLPHADPTRVFVGDVVLVKDPEKPDDYLVRRLAAIEGYEMVSSDEKDEPFVLEKDECWIVSDNEAVKAKEAKDSRTFGPLPMTDIVGRVIYCLRTAIDHGPVQNSQFSMRRDSPVIEVELDVDEMAKNHKA
;
A
#
# COMPACT_ATOMS: atom_id res chain seq x y z
N MET A 1 -17.98 38.17 -19.25
CA MET A 1 -18.22 37.69 -17.87
C MET A 1 -19.12 36.48 -17.97
N GLN A 2 -18.57 35.28 -17.90
CA GLN A 2 -19.30 34.02 -18.06
C GLN A 2 -19.04 33.19 -16.81
N SER A 3 -20.06 33.03 -15.98
CA SER A 3 -19.96 32.24 -14.76
C SER A 3 -19.95 30.76 -15.09
N TYR A 4 -18.91 30.05 -14.68
CA TYR A 4 -18.93 28.59 -14.66
C TYR A 4 -19.44 28.12 -13.30
N LYS A 5 -20.55 27.37 -13.32
CA LYS A 5 -21.05 26.62 -12.18
C LYS A 5 -20.09 25.45 -11.95
N VAL A 6 -19.34 25.51 -10.85
CA VAL A 6 -18.57 24.36 -10.34
C VAL A 6 -19.58 23.31 -9.90
N GLY A 7 -19.60 22.18 -10.63
CA GLY A 7 -20.40 21.02 -10.30
C GLY A 7 -20.00 20.46 -8.95
N GLN A 8 -21.01 20.16 -8.13
CA GLN A 8 -20.86 19.39 -6.92
C GLN A 8 -20.37 17.99 -7.29
N ILE A 9 -19.14 17.65 -6.92
CA ILE A 9 -18.66 16.27 -6.94
C ILE A 9 -18.67 15.79 -5.49
N THR A 10 -19.65 14.95 -5.18
CA THR A 10 -19.70 14.14 -3.97
C THR A 10 -18.59 13.10 -4.02
N ASN A 11 -17.42 13.47 -3.49
CA ASN A 11 -16.29 12.57 -3.21
C ASN A 11 -15.93 12.65 -1.71
N ARG A 12 -16.97 12.76 -0.87
CA ARG A 12 -16.89 13.27 0.50
C ARG A 12 -16.35 12.23 1.48
N ASP A 13 -16.60 10.94 1.26
CA ASP A 13 -16.39 9.95 2.34
C ASP A 13 -14.92 9.51 2.49
N LEU A 14 -14.17 9.34 1.39
CA LEU A 14 -12.76 8.96 1.45
C LEU A 14 -11.85 10.15 1.76
N SER A 15 -12.12 11.30 1.14
CA SER A 15 -11.37 12.54 1.39
C SER A 15 -11.61 13.06 2.81
N ASP A 16 -12.85 13.06 3.32
CA ASP A 16 -13.12 13.51 4.69
C ASP A 16 -12.54 12.55 5.74
N THR A 17 -12.39 11.25 5.45
CA THR A 17 -11.80 10.30 6.40
C THR A 17 -10.29 10.48 6.49
N ILE A 18 -9.63 10.66 5.34
CA ILE A 18 -8.20 10.96 5.28
C ILE A 18 -7.91 12.31 5.93
N TRP A 19 -8.70 13.35 5.62
CA TRP A 19 -8.56 14.68 6.22
C TRP A 19 -8.84 14.65 7.73
N ARG A 20 -9.96 14.09 8.20
CA ARG A 20 -10.24 14.03 9.65
C ARG A 20 -9.14 13.32 10.44
N ASN A 21 -8.57 12.24 9.89
CA ASN A 21 -7.49 11.50 10.56
C ASN A 21 -6.14 12.23 10.49
N LEU A 22 -5.88 13.06 9.47
CA LEU A 22 -4.66 13.88 9.41
C LEU A 22 -4.67 14.98 10.49
N PHE A 23 -5.84 15.54 10.80
CA PHE A 23 -6.01 16.57 11.84
C PHE A 23 -6.12 16.01 13.27
N GLN A 24 -6.26 14.69 13.43
CA GLN A 24 -6.39 14.02 14.75
C GLN A 24 -5.06 13.58 15.38
N GLY A 25 -3.91 13.80 14.73
CA GLY A 25 -2.60 13.43 15.29
C GLY A 25 -2.25 11.93 15.27
N LYS A 26 -3.19 11.05 14.87
CA LYS A 26 -2.91 9.61 14.66
C LYS A 26 -1.97 9.39 13.48
N LEU A 27 -1.00 8.51 13.66
CA LEU A 27 -0.01 8.09 12.65
C LEU A 27 -0.54 7.02 11.70
N THR A 28 -1.69 6.43 12.01
CA THR A 28 -2.34 5.36 11.26
C THR A 28 -3.74 5.72 10.77
N TYR A 29 -4.27 4.90 9.85
CA TYR A 29 -5.68 4.89 9.44
C TYR A 29 -6.08 3.48 8.98
N LEU A 30 -7.38 3.21 8.93
CA LEU A 30 -7.92 1.95 8.43
C LEU A 30 -8.14 2.00 6.93
N HIS A 31 -7.74 0.93 6.24
CA HIS A 31 -7.99 0.73 4.81
C HIS A 31 -8.70 -0.61 4.60
N HIS A 32 -9.83 -0.58 3.89
CA HIS A 32 -10.55 -1.80 3.54
C HIS A 32 -10.00 -2.38 2.24
N TRP A 33 -9.39 -3.55 2.34
CA TRP A 33 -8.92 -4.30 1.19
C TRP A 33 -9.92 -5.41 0.90
N ASN A 34 -10.73 -5.22 -0.15
CA ASN A 34 -11.84 -6.11 -0.49
C ASN A 34 -11.75 -6.70 -1.90
N LYS A 35 -10.62 -6.52 -2.59
CA LYS A 35 -10.44 -6.94 -3.98
C LYS A 35 -9.03 -7.47 -4.17
N GLY A 36 -8.96 -8.65 -4.78
CA GLY A 36 -7.72 -9.21 -5.31
C GLY A 36 -7.01 -10.17 -4.35
N GLU A 37 -6.41 -11.19 -4.95
CA GLU A 37 -5.65 -12.24 -4.26
C GLU A 37 -4.14 -11.96 -4.31
N GLU A 38 -3.71 -10.81 -4.83
CA GLU A 38 -2.31 -10.53 -5.17
C GLU A 38 -1.40 -10.50 -3.94
N MET A 39 -1.97 -10.29 -2.75
CA MET A 39 -1.20 -10.28 -1.52
C MET A 39 -1.28 -11.59 -0.73
N ALA A 40 -1.92 -12.64 -1.26
CA ALA A 40 -1.91 -13.94 -0.61
C ALA A 40 -0.52 -14.58 -0.62
N PRO A 41 -0.06 -15.22 0.48
CA PRO A 41 -0.77 -15.46 1.74
C PRO A 41 -0.64 -14.34 2.80
N THR A 42 0.19 -13.33 2.55
CA THR A 42 0.47 -12.21 3.49
C THR A 42 -0.80 -11.49 3.93
N ILE A 43 -1.68 -11.19 2.97
CA ILE A 43 -3.06 -10.76 3.18
C ILE A 43 -3.92 -11.84 2.55
N GLY A 44 -4.94 -12.33 3.26
CA GLY A 44 -5.76 -13.45 2.78
C GLY A 44 -6.45 -13.14 1.45
N ALA A 45 -6.77 -14.17 0.67
CA ALA A 45 -7.43 -14.02 -0.63
C ALA A 45 -8.80 -13.30 -0.57
N GLN A 46 -9.48 -13.38 0.58
CA GLN A 46 -10.74 -12.67 0.84
C GLN A 46 -10.52 -11.20 1.27
N GLY A 47 -9.27 -10.78 1.37
CA GLY A 47 -8.86 -9.48 1.85
C GLY A 47 -8.96 -9.32 3.38
N GLY A 48 -9.25 -8.10 3.81
CA GLY A 48 -9.34 -7.76 5.23
C GLY A 48 -9.31 -6.26 5.50
N THR A 49 -9.37 -5.91 6.78
CA THR A 49 -9.15 -4.54 7.23
C THR A 49 -7.70 -4.35 7.60
N LEU A 50 -7.06 -3.36 6.99
CA LEU A 50 -5.64 -3.07 7.13
C LEU A 50 -5.45 -1.84 8.02
N LEU A 51 -4.49 -1.92 8.95
CA LEU A 51 -3.96 -0.75 9.63
C LEU A 51 -2.78 -0.22 8.81
N VAL A 52 -2.90 1.00 8.31
CA VAL A 52 -1.91 1.61 7.43
C VAL A 52 -1.21 2.75 8.15
N ARG A 53 0.12 2.66 8.26
CA ARG A 53 0.99 3.75 8.72
C ARG A 53 1.11 4.81 7.63
N LYS A 54 0.75 6.05 7.95
CA LYS A 54 0.86 7.20 7.04
C LYS A 54 2.31 7.52 6.70
N LEU A 55 2.63 7.62 5.42
CA LEU A 55 3.95 8.02 4.93
C LEU A 55 3.82 9.29 4.08
N PRO A 56 3.76 10.50 4.69
CA PRO A 56 3.53 11.74 3.94
C PRO A 56 4.65 12.06 2.95
N HIS A 57 5.86 11.55 3.22
CA HIS A 57 6.98 11.58 2.30
C HIS A 57 7.65 10.22 2.40
N ALA A 58 7.40 9.36 1.41
CA ALA A 58 8.09 8.10 1.24
C ALA A 58 9.44 8.39 0.57
N ASP A 59 10.51 7.94 1.23
CA ASP A 59 11.89 8.06 0.77
C ASP A 59 12.67 6.81 1.22
N PRO A 60 13.87 6.55 0.67
CA PRO A 60 14.70 5.39 1.03
C PRO A 60 15.09 5.29 2.51
N THR A 61 14.87 6.33 3.32
CA THR A 61 15.12 6.31 4.76
C THR A 61 13.90 5.85 5.57
N ARG A 62 12.73 5.76 4.96
CA ARG A 62 11.44 5.49 5.62
C ARG A 62 10.75 4.24 5.13
N VAL A 63 10.98 3.84 3.87
CA VAL A 63 10.41 2.65 3.26
C VAL A 63 11.56 1.77 2.79
N PHE A 64 11.48 0.47 3.08
CA PHE A 64 12.57 -0.46 2.82
C PHE A 64 12.07 -1.66 2.04
N VAL A 65 12.95 -2.25 1.23
CA VAL A 65 12.68 -3.50 0.51
C VAL A 65 12.12 -4.56 1.47
N GLY A 66 11.04 -5.21 1.05
CA GLY A 66 10.26 -6.13 1.85
C GLY A 66 9.07 -5.49 2.59
N ASP A 67 8.89 -4.17 2.54
CA ASP A 67 7.68 -3.54 3.08
C ASP A 67 6.45 -3.80 2.19
N VAL A 68 5.30 -4.03 2.80
CA VAL A 68 3.98 -4.04 2.14
C VAL A 68 3.44 -2.62 2.15
N VAL A 69 3.31 -2.03 0.97
CA VAL A 69 3.00 -0.61 0.79
C VAL A 69 1.63 -0.42 0.14
N LEU A 70 0.96 0.65 0.53
CA LEU A 70 -0.20 1.19 -0.17
C LEU A 70 0.30 2.24 -1.17
N VAL A 71 0.03 2.04 -2.45
CA VAL A 71 0.53 2.84 -3.56
C VAL A 71 -0.64 3.31 -4.41
N LYS A 72 -0.55 4.49 -5.02
CA LYS A 72 -1.56 4.94 -6.00
C LYS A 72 -1.55 4.02 -7.23
N ASP A 73 -2.71 3.70 -7.79
CA ASP A 73 -2.79 2.97 -9.06
C ASP A 73 -2.37 3.94 -10.20
N PRO A 74 -1.30 3.64 -10.97
CA PRO A 74 -0.84 4.52 -12.05
C PRO A 74 -1.85 4.65 -13.20
N GLU A 75 -2.74 3.67 -13.37
CA GLU A 75 -3.79 3.69 -14.38
C GLU A 75 -5.08 4.35 -13.85
N LYS A 76 -5.27 4.36 -12.53
CA LYS A 76 -6.45 4.89 -11.85
C LYS A 76 -6.03 5.71 -10.62
N PRO A 77 -5.66 6.98 -10.78
CA PRO A 77 -5.07 7.77 -9.69
C PRO A 77 -5.94 7.96 -8.43
N ASP A 78 -7.26 7.74 -8.55
CA ASP A 78 -8.20 7.77 -7.42
C ASP A 78 -8.26 6.44 -6.64
N ASP A 79 -7.65 5.38 -7.18
CA ASP A 79 -7.58 4.04 -6.58
C ASP A 79 -6.17 3.76 -6.00
N TYR A 80 -6.10 2.74 -5.15
CA TYR A 80 -4.87 2.31 -4.49
C TYR A 80 -4.64 0.81 -4.66
N LEU A 81 -3.36 0.43 -4.72
CA LEU A 81 -2.87 -0.94 -4.76
C LEU A 81 -2.11 -1.26 -3.47
N VAL A 82 -2.23 -2.48 -2.96
CA VAL A 82 -1.36 -3.00 -1.89
C VAL A 82 -0.39 -3.98 -2.51
N ARG A 83 0.91 -3.69 -2.45
CA ARG A 83 1.97 -4.52 -3.05
C ARG A 83 3.19 -4.57 -2.15
N ARG A 84 4.08 -5.55 -2.38
CA ARG A 84 5.38 -5.62 -1.71
C ARG A 84 6.41 -4.81 -2.47
N LEU A 85 7.14 -3.97 -1.75
CA LEU A 85 8.31 -3.27 -2.28
C LEU A 85 9.45 -4.26 -2.49
N ALA A 86 9.82 -4.51 -3.74
CA ALA A 86 10.85 -5.47 -4.11
C ALA A 86 12.21 -4.82 -4.38
N ALA A 87 12.23 -3.59 -4.89
CA ALA A 87 13.44 -2.84 -5.15
C ALA A 87 13.20 -1.33 -5.09
N ILE A 88 14.28 -0.57 -4.89
CA ILE A 88 14.31 0.90 -4.87
C ILE A 88 15.49 1.38 -5.73
N GLU A 89 15.64 2.69 -5.85
CA GLU A 89 16.76 3.34 -6.56
C GLU A 89 18.11 2.60 -6.46
N GLY A 90 18.81 2.50 -7.59
CA GLY A 90 20.13 1.89 -7.68
C GLY A 90 20.14 0.36 -7.77
N TYR A 91 19.00 -0.32 -7.61
CA TYR A 91 18.91 -1.76 -7.90
C TYR A 91 18.92 -2.02 -9.40
N GLU A 92 19.71 -3.00 -9.83
CA GLU A 92 19.65 -3.55 -11.19
C GLU A 92 18.54 -4.60 -11.27
N MET A 93 17.60 -4.36 -12.19
CA MET A 93 16.47 -5.22 -12.47
C MET A 93 16.82 -6.15 -13.63
N VAL A 94 16.72 -7.45 -13.37
CA VAL A 94 17.04 -8.51 -14.34
C VAL A 94 15.83 -9.41 -14.49
N SER A 95 15.39 -9.61 -15.74
CA SER A 95 14.30 -10.53 -16.07
C SER A 95 14.83 -11.95 -16.26
N SER A 96 13.97 -12.93 -16.05
CA SER A 96 14.21 -14.31 -16.48
C SER A 96 14.00 -14.53 -17.98
N ASP A 97 13.30 -13.62 -18.66
CA ASP A 97 13.19 -13.63 -20.12
C ASP A 97 14.42 -12.95 -20.72
N GLU A 98 15.21 -13.70 -21.49
CA GLU A 98 16.44 -13.21 -22.13
C GLU A 98 16.21 -12.05 -23.11
N LYS A 99 14.96 -11.80 -23.51
CA LYS A 99 14.59 -10.69 -24.41
C LYS A 99 14.46 -9.36 -23.68
N ASP A 100 14.25 -9.38 -22.38
CA ASP A 100 14.11 -8.16 -21.60
C ASP A 100 15.50 -7.64 -21.25
N GLU A 101 15.79 -6.39 -21.63
CA GLU A 101 17.06 -5.77 -21.28
C GLU A 101 17.11 -5.41 -19.78
N PRO A 102 18.21 -5.74 -19.08
CA PRO A 102 18.43 -5.26 -17.73
C PRO A 102 18.45 -3.73 -17.67
N PHE A 103 17.95 -3.17 -16.57
CA PHE A 103 17.99 -1.74 -16.32
C PHE A 103 18.19 -1.46 -14.84
N VAL A 104 18.68 -0.26 -14.51
CA VAL A 104 18.86 0.18 -13.13
C VAL A 104 17.73 1.13 -12.78
N LEU A 105 17.12 0.95 -11.61
CA LEU A 105 16.11 1.89 -11.10
C LEU A 105 16.73 3.26 -10.89
N GLU A 106 16.12 4.28 -11.49
CA GLU A 106 16.57 5.65 -11.36
C GLU A 106 16.32 6.19 -9.95
N LYS A 107 16.82 7.40 -9.71
CA LYS A 107 16.63 8.09 -8.45
C LYS A 107 15.13 8.25 -8.17
N ASP A 108 14.74 8.01 -6.91
CA ASP A 108 13.35 8.12 -6.44
C ASP A 108 12.37 7.14 -7.15
N GLU A 109 12.87 6.10 -7.81
CA GLU A 109 12.03 5.01 -8.36
C GLU A 109 11.96 3.80 -7.42
N CYS A 110 10.87 3.05 -7.55
CA CYS A 110 10.67 1.78 -6.88
C CYS A 110 10.03 0.72 -7.78
N TRP A 111 10.22 -0.53 -7.38
CA TRP A 111 9.63 -1.69 -8.01
C TRP A 111 8.76 -2.42 -6.99
N ILE A 112 7.48 -2.60 -7.31
CA ILE A 112 6.50 -3.27 -6.45
C ILE A 112 5.98 -4.54 -7.11
N VAL A 113 5.70 -5.56 -6.31
CA VAL A 113 5.25 -6.88 -6.79
C VAL A 113 4.11 -7.43 -5.93
N SER A 114 3.31 -8.29 -6.55
CA SER A 114 2.38 -9.21 -5.88
C SER A 114 3.13 -10.28 -5.09
N ASP A 115 2.68 -10.58 -3.87
CA ASP A 115 3.19 -11.73 -3.08
C ASP A 115 2.66 -13.07 -3.62
N ASN A 116 1.49 -13.03 -4.25
CA ASN A 116 0.87 -14.22 -4.80
C ASN A 116 1.50 -14.56 -6.16
N GLU A 117 2.35 -15.58 -6.16
CA GLU A 117 3.01 -16.10 -7.36
C GLU A 117 2.04 -16.80 -8.32
N ALA A 118 0.87 -17.25 -7.84
CA ALA A 118 -0.15 -17.90 -8.68
C ALA A 118 -0.91 -16.90 -9.56
N VAL A 119 -0.93 -15.61 -9.18
CA VAL A 119 -1.54 -14.55 -10.00
C VAL A 119 -0.58 -14.19 -11.12
N LYS A 120 -1.05 -14.28 -12.36
CA LYS A 120 -0.25 -13.90 -13.54
C LYS A 120 0.08 -12.41 -13.45
N ALA A 121 1.28 -12.02 -13.91
CA ALA A 121 1.71 -10.62 -13.88
C ALA A 121 0.65 -9.64 -14.43
N LYS A 122 0.03 -9.98 -15.58
CA LYS A 122 -1.03 -9.18 -16.22
C LYS A 122 -2.28 -8.97 -15.36
N GLU A 123 -2.54 -9.87 -14.43
CA GLU A 123 -3.68 -9.81 -13.50
C GLU A 123 -3.25 -9.19 -12.16
N ALA A 124 -1.98 -9.35 -11.79
CA ALA A 124 -1.41 -8.84 -10.56
C ALA A 124 -1.31 -7.32 -10.49
N LYS A 125 -1.36 -6.60 -11.63
CA LYS A 125 -1.20 -5.14 -11.72
C LYS A 125 -0.07 -4.65 -10.81
N ASP A 126 1.16 -5.00 -11.17
CA ASP A 126 2.37 -4.59 -10.45
C ASP A 126 3.45 -4.08 -11.42
N SER A 127 4.64 -3.78 -10.93
CA SER A 127 5.69 -3.15 -11.75
C SER A 127 6.09 -4.00 -12.96
N ARG A 128 5.84 -5.31 -12.96
CA ARG A 128 6.04 -6.17 -14.15
C ARG A 128 5.12 -5.82 -15.32
N THR A 129 4.06 -5.04 -15.06
CA THR A 129 3.07 -4.61 -16.07
C THR A 129 3.20 -3.15 -16.47
N PHE A 130 3.37 -2.25 -15.51
CA PHE A 130 3.41 -0.80 -15.74
C PHE A 130 4.81 -0.18 -15.57
N GLY A 131 5.81 -0.96 -15.17
CA GLY A 131 7.18 -0.49 -14.97
C GLY A 131 7.46 0.06 -13.56
N PRO A 132 8.57 0.80 -13.40
CA PRO A 132 8.93 1.47 -12.16
C PRO A 132 7.87 2.51 -11.77
N LEU A 133 7.75 2.78 -10.46
CA LEU A 133 6.90 3.85 -9.95
C LEU A 133 7.73 4.89 -9.20
N PRO A 134 7.31 6.17 -9.20
CA PRO A 134 7.85 7.14 -8.27
C PRO A 134 7.61 6.70 -6.83
N MET A 135 8.64 6.78 -5.97
CA MET A 135 8.48 6.51 -4.54
C MET A 135 7.41 7.40 -3.88
N THR A 136 7.15 8.60 -4.44
CA THR A 136 6.11 9.51 -3.99
C THR A 136 4.68 8.98 -4.15
N ASP A 137 4.47 7.92 -4.93
CA ASP A 137 3.17 7.26 -5.05
C ASP A 137 2.88 6.31 -3.89
N ILE A 138 3.89 5.97 -3.08
CA ILE A 138 3.70 5.25 -1.82
C ILE A 138 3.10 6.22 -0.79
N VAL A 139 1.85 5.95 -0.39
CA VAL A 139 1.11 6.80 0.56
C VAL A 139 1.12 6.24 1.99
N GLY A 140 1.45 4.96 2.15
CA GLY A 140 1.50 4.33 3.46
C GLY A 140 2.10 2.93 3.43
N ARG A 141 2.35 2.40 4.63
CA ARG A 141 2.81 1.02 4.85
C ARG A 141 1.77 0.25 5.64
N VAL A 142 1.46 -0.96 5.20
CA VAL A 142 0.54 -1.86 5.90
C VAL A 142 1.29 -2.50 7.06
N ILE A 143 0.85 -2.25 8.29
CA ILE A 143 1.54 -2.69 9.51
C ILE A 143 0.77 -3.75 10.30
N TYR A 144 -0.54 -3.88 10.06
CA TYR A 144 -1.39 -4.89 10.70
C TYR A 144 -2.53 -5.28 9.75
N CYS A 145 -2.94 -6.55 9.79
CA CYS A 145 -4.04 -7.08 8.99
C CYS A 145 -5.04 -7.81 9.89
N LEU A 146 -6.32 -7.47 9.75
CA LEU A 146 -7.46 -8.16 10.36
C LEU A 146 -8.29 -8.85 9.28
N ARG A 147 -8.20 -10.19 9.20
CA ARG A 147 -9.04 -11.01 8.32
C ARG A 147 -10.30 -11.48 9.04
N THR A 148 -10.13 -12.01 10.24
CA THR A 148 -11.23 -12.37 11.14
C THR A 148 -10.86 -12.03 12.59
N ALA A 149 -11.81 -12.21 13.53
CA ALA A 149 -11.55 -12.03 14.96
C ALA A 149 -10.52 -13.01 15.56
N ILE A 150 -10.21 -14.11 14.87
CA ILE A 150 -9.21 -15.12 15.31
C ILE A 150 -8.01 -15.22 14.37
N ASP A 151 -8.06 -14.53 13.24
CA ASP A 151 -7.05 -14.56 12.19
C ASP A 151 -6.67 -13.12 11.83
N HIS A 152 -5.76 -12.58 12.63
CA HIS A 152 -5.26 -11.22 12.49
C HIS A 152 -3.86 -11.11 13.13
N GLY A 153 -3.08 -10.13 12.69
CA GLY A 153 -1.74 -9.93 13.20
C GLY A 153 -0.92 -8.86 12.48
N PRO A 154 0.30 -8.59 12.97
CA PRO A 154 1.24 -7.72 12.28
C PRO A 154 1.57 -8.25 10.89
N VAL A 155 1.69 -7.36 9.92
CA VAL A 155 2.14 -7.73 8.57
C VAL A 155 3.66 -7.85 8.56
N GLN A 156 4.15 -8.94 7.98
CA GLN A 156 5.59 -9.18 7.83
C GLN A 156 6.19 -8.19 6.81
N ASN A 157 6.84 -7.17 7.35
CA ASN A 157 7.56 -6.12 6.63
C ASN A 157 9.07 -6.31 6.77
N SER A 158 9.86 -5.36 6.26
CA SER A 158 11.29 -5.32 6.55
C SER A 158 11.57 -5.22 8.07
N GLN A 159 12.70 -5.75 8.51
CA GLN A 159 13.11 -5.71 9.92
C GLN A 159 13.20 -4.28 10.48
N PHE A 160 13.64 -3.32 9.65
CA PHE A 160 13.73 -1.91 10.01
C PHE A 160 12.35 -1.30 10.24
N SER A 161 11.41 -1.56 9.33
CA SER A 161 10.03 -1.06 9.44
C SER A 161 9.29 -1.68 10.62
N MET A 162 9.38 -2.99 10.81
CA MET A 162 8.75 -3.66 11.96
C MET A 162 9.24 -3.08 13.29
N ARG A 163 10.55 -2.84 13.43
CA ARG A 163 11.10 -2.20 14.64
C ARG A 163 10.59 -0.78 14.84
N ARG A 164 10.48 0.00 13.76
CA ARG A 164 10.02 1.40 13.81
C ARG A 164 8.53 1.54 14.06
N ASP A 165 7.73 0.59 13.57
CA ASP A 165 6.28 0.64 13.68
C ASP A 165 5.75 -0.06 14.94
N SER A 166 6.56 -0.89 15.64
CA SER A 166 6.14 -1.55 16.89
C SER A 166 5.54 -0.58 17.92
N PRO A 167 6.17 0.56 18.26
CA PRO A 167 5.58 1.51 19.20
C PRO A 167 4.28 2.15 18.69
N VAL A 168 4.12 2.29 17.36
CA VAL A 168 2.88 2.82 16.78
C VAL A 168 1.77 1.79 16.89
N ILE A 169 2.05 0.52 16.65
CA ILE A 169 1.09 -0.58 16.83
C ILE A 169 0.68 -0.67 18.30
N GLU A 170 1.64 -0.65 19.24
CA GLU A 170 1.35 -0.74 20.68
C GLU A 170 0.42 0.36 21.19
N VAL A 171 0.46 1.55 20.56
CA VAL A 171 -0.32 2.72 21.01
C VAL A 171 -1.61 2.91 20.21
N GLU A 172 -1.59 2.68 18.90
CA GLU A 172 -2.70 3.05 18.01
C GLU A 172 -3.53 1.86 17.50
N LEU A 173 -3.09 0.61 17.69
CA LEU A 173 -3.87 -0.56 17.31
C LEU A 173 -5.08 -0.70 18.23
N ASP A 174 -6.28 -0.55 17.65
CA ASP A 174 -7.54 -0.91 18.28
C ASP A 174 -8.22 -1.98 17.42
N VAL A 175 -8.12 -3.24 17.87
CA VAL A 175 -8.66 -4.41 17.15
C VAL A 175 -10.19 -4.36 17.09
N ASP A 176 -10.85 -3.81 18.12
CA ASP A 176 -12.31 -3.65 18.15
C ASP A 176 -12.77 -2.59 17.16
N GLU A 177 -12.03 -1.47 17.04
CA GLU A 177 -12.24 -0.47 15.99
C GLU A 177 -12.07 -1.09 14.60
N MET A 178 -11.01 -1.88 14.38
CA MET A 178 -10.80 -2.59 13.12
C MET A 178 -11.95 -3.54 12.80
N ALA A 179 -12.42 -4.33 13.78
CA ALA A 179 -13.50 -5.29 13.60
C ALA A 179 -14.86 -4.61 13.32
N LYS A 180 -15.17 -3.48 13.98
CA LYS A 180 -16.39 -2.69 13.69
C LYS A 180 -16.42 -2.15 12.28
N ASN A 181 -15.26 -1.78 11.75
CA ASN A 181 -15.14 -1.27 10.39
C ASN A 181 -15.00 -2.40 9.36
N HIS A 182 -14.73 -3.65 9.78
CA HIS A 182 -14.59 -4.77 8.89
C HIS A 182 -15.92 -5.07 8.18
N LYS A 183 -15.93 -4.94 6.86
CA LYS A 183 -17.05 -5.34 5.99
C LYS A 183 -16.71 -6.71 5.42
N ALA A 184 -17.40 -7.73 5.88
CA ALA A 184 -17.38 -9.08 5.29
C ALA A 184 -18.00 -9.08 3.89
#